data_AF-A0A2N7VY55-F1
#
_entry.id   AF-A0A2N7VY55-F1
#
_cell.length_a   1.000
_cell.length_b   1.000
_cell.length_c   1.000
_cell.angle_alpha   90.00
_cell.angle_beta   90.00
_cell.angle_gamma   90.00
#
_symmetry.space_group_name_H-M   'P 1'
#
loop_
_entity.id
_entity.type
_entity.pdbx_description
1 polymer ?
#
loop_
_entity_poly.entity_id
_entity_poly.type
_entity_poly.pdbx_seq_one_letter_code
_entity_poly.pdbx_strand_id
1 'polypeptide(L)'
;MSERWSIGIEWAQLDTGAPEERAGFAALGIHSHDACLTFGYDSLLQSVRRAPYLSAYHLAEWLAWNWWRLRWEPHRQSADWELSHAMASIGGGYIWPNIHIVSDGINVSLISKPTSERIRTPYRYLSDSVSVISATDFEGEVDLFVEAVLQRLQSVHVTHTNLHDIWRGLAEERQDPALTKQRKFEALLGEDPGEMDDAQLQGFIANAEATGQAALEEIAANRIPGKAVPDIPHLLELGHARGVVTNPSDRITLHGHIPHDMDAPWRAGTRAAQLLRAQENIDPGVAITNDQLARMYGATRHIFDPLDQSPDLSFDLSESDKCHRVILRRAGRETARRFALARLLGDALTHTTNDAVRPATHSDTYRQKVQRAFAAELLSPFQAVDHMLDGDYSAENQQEVADHFQVSDRTILTLLVNQRRLDRGKLDEADWVQA
;
A
#
# COMPACT_ATOMS: atom_id res chain seq x y z
N MET A 1 7.24 -27.44 -5.62
CA MET A 1 7.55 -26.04 -5.29
C MET A 1 6.91 -25.80 -3.92
N SER A 2 7.64 -25.36 -2.90
CA SER A 2 6.97 -25.00 -1.63
C SER A 2 5.96 -23.90 -1.93
N GLU A 3 4.71 -24.10 -1.53
CA GLU A 3 3.63 -23.13 -1.72
C GLU A 3 4.03 -21.80 -1.06
N ARG A 4 3.95 -20.69 -1.80
CA ARG A 4 4.30 -19.35 -1.30
C ARG A 4 3.23 -18.83 -0.32
N TRP A 5 2.00 -19.26 -0.51
CA TRP A 5 0.88 -19.09 0.40
C TRP A 5 -0.20 -20.12 0.10
N SER A 6 -0.87 -20.61 1.15
CA SER A 6 -2.01 -21.53 1.03
C SER A 6 -3.00 -21.41 2.19
N ILE A 7 -4.26 -21.75 1.90
CA ILE A 7 -5.36 -21.87 2.85
C ILE A 7 -5.80 -23.34 2.90
N GLY A 8 -5.17 -24.10 3.79
CA GLY A 8 -5.46 -25.52 4.00
C GLY A 8 -6.82 -25.73 4.69
N ILE A 9 -7.59 -26.68 4.17
CA ILE A 9 -8.90 -27.07 4.70
C ILE A 9 -8.89 -28.53 5.12
N GLU A 10 -9.23 -28.80 6.38
CA GLU A 10 -9.57 -30.14 6.87
C GLU A 10 -11.03 -30.14 7.35
N TRP A 11 -11.93 -30.65 6.52
CA TRP A 11 -13.37 -30.65 6.79
C TRP A 11 -13.70 -31.37 8.11
N ALA A 12 -14.52 -30.74 8.93
CA ALA A 12 -14.96 -31.26 10.21
C ALA A 12 -16.50 -31.32 10.28
N GLN A 13 -17.02 -31.95 11.33
CA GLN A 13 -18.47 -31.99 11.57
C GLN A 13 -18.87 -30.93 12.58
N LEU A 14 -19.99 -30.27 12.30
CA LEU A 14 -20.67 -29.35 13.20
C LEU A 14 -22.14 -29.76 13.34
N ASP A 15 -22.58 -29.97 14.58
CA ASP A 15 -23.91 -30.52 14.88
C ASP A 15 -25.02 -29.47 14.74
N THR A 16 -24.70 -28.21 15.03
CA THR A 16 -25.66 -27.09 15.06
C THR A 16 -25.19 -25.94 14.19
N GLY A 17 -26.11 -25.10 13.73
CA GLY A 17 -25.80 -23.96 12.87
C GLY A 17 -26.54 -24.03 11.54
N ALA A 18 -26.36 -23.02 10.71
CA ALA A 18 -26.99 -22.96 9.39
C ALA A 18 -26.45 -24.08 8.48
N PRO A 19 -27.20 -24.54 7.46
CA PRO A 19 -26.76 -25.60 6.55
C PRO A 19 -25.38 -25.34 5.92
N GLU A 20 -25.15 -24.11 5.48
CA GLU A 20 -23.91 -23.62 4.88
C GLU A 20 -22.73 -23.63 5.86
N GLU A 21 -22.96 -23.18 7.09
CA GLU A 21 -21.95 -23.17 8.15
C GLU A 21 -21.56 -24.60 8.54
N ARG A 22 -22.54 -25.48 8.72
CA ARG A 22 -22.29 -26.89 9.00
C ARG A 22 -21.55 -27.60 7.88
N ALA A 23 -21.85 -27.26 6.63
CA ALA A 23 -21.17 -27.81 5.47
C ALA A 23 -19.72 -27.32 5.35
N GLY A 24 -19.49 -26.05 5.69
CA GLY A 24 -18.21 -25.36 5.60
C GLY A 24 -17.33 -25.43 6.86
N PHE A 25 -17.76 -26.09 7.93
CA PHE A 25 -16.96 -26.19 9.16
C PHE A 25 -15.69 -27.03 8.93
N ALA A 26 -14.54 -26.48 9.30
CA ALA A 26 -13.24 -27.10 9.03
C ALA A 26 -12.17 -26.65 10.03
N ALA A 27 -11.09 -27.42 10.16
CA ALA A 27 -9.84 -26.87 10.65
C ALA A 27 -9.16 -26.10 9.50
N LEU A 28 -8.93 -24.81 9.68
CA LEU A 28 -8.37 -23.92 8.67
C LEU A 28 -6.94 -23.53 9.00
N GLY A 29 -5.99 -23.88 8.15
CA GLY A 29 -4.57 -23.52 8.28
C GLY A 29 -4.16 -22.51 7.23
N ILE A 30 -3.74 -21.31 7.62
CA ILE A 30 -3.18 -20.33 6.68
C ILE A 30 -1.67 -20.33 6.80
N HIS A 31 -1.00 -20.60 5.69
CA HIS A 31 0.46 -20.71 5.61
C HIS A 31 0.99 -19.74 4.57
N SER A 32 2.13 -19.11 4.85
CA SER A 32 2.87 -18.35 3.85
C SER A 32 4.35 -18.56 4.05
N HIS A 33 5.03 -19.01 2.99
CA HIS A 33 6.39 -19.53 3.06
C HIS A 33 6.54 -20.52 4.23
N ASP A 34 7.42 -20.23 5.19
CA ASP A 34 7.66 -21.07 6.37
C ASP A 34 6.78 -20.68 7.59
N ALA A 35 5.99 -19.61 7.47
CA ALA A 35 5.14 -19.11 8.56
C ALA A 35 3.74 -19.75 8.54
N CYS A 36 3.26 -20.14 9.72
CA CYS A 36 1.87 -20.55 9.94
C CYS A 36 1.12 -19.39 10.60
N LEU A 37 0.31 -18.67 9.83
CA LEU A 37 -0.35 -17.45 10.29
C LEU A 37 -1.48 -17.73 11.28
N THR A 38 -2.05 -18.94 11.23
CA THR A 38 -3.10 -19.42 12.14
C THR A 38 -2.58 -20.21 13.35
N PHE A 39 -1.26 -20.20 13.59
CA PHE A 39 -0.69 -20.88 14.76
C PHE A 39 -1.19 -20.26 16.06
N GLY A 40 -1.71 -21.10 16.96
CA GLY A 40 -2.35 -20.64 18.18
C GLY A 40 -2.38 -21.69 19.29
N TYR A 41 -2.72 -21.22 20.49
CA TYR A 41 -2.88 -22.04 21.69
C TYR A 41 -4.37 -22.23 21.99
N ASP A 42 -4.77 -23.48 22.17
CA ASP A 42 -6.09 -23.90 22.61
C ASP A 42 -6.05 -24.26 24.09
N SER A 43 -6.68 -23.44 24.93
CA SER A 43 -6.72 -23.65 26.38
C SER A 43 -7.71 -24.73 26.82
N LEU A 44 -8.68 -25.12 25.99
CA LEU A 44 -9.57 -26.25 26.29
C LEU A 44 -8.83 -27.57 26.13
N LEU A 45 -8.00 -27.66 25.09
CA LEU A 45 -7.20 -28.85 24.78
C LEU A 45 -5.78 -28.80 25.38
N GLN A 46 -5.40 -27.69 26.03
CA GLN A 46 -4.06 -27.45 26.58
C GLN A 46 -2.94 -27.76 25.57
N SER A 47 -3.13 -27.34 24.31
CA SER A 47 -2.22 -27.68 23.21
C SER A 47 -2.09 -26.54 22.20
N VAL A 48 -1.01 -26.56 21.42
CA VAL A 48 -0.84 -25.67 20.28
C VAL A 48 -1.39 -26.32 19.02
N ARG A 49 -2.01 -25.53 18.14
CA ARG A 49 -2.58 -25.97 16.87
C ARG A 49 -2.10 -25.06 15.74
N ARG A 50 -1.95 -25.64 14.55
CA ARG A 50 -1.63 -24.90 13.31
C ARG A 50 -2.90 -24.45 12.59
N ALA A 51 -4.00 -25.16 12.80
CA ALA A 51 -5.30 -24.91 12.20
C ALA A 51 -6.39 -24.89 13.30
N PRO A 52 -6.97 -23.72 13.64
CA PRO A 52 -8.19 -23.64 14.47
C PRO A 52 -9.42 -24.15 13.71
N TYR A 53 -10.44 -24.57 14.46
CA TYR A 53 -11.74 -24.87 13.88
C TYR A 53 -12.52 -23.58 13.61
N LEU A 54 -12.85 -23.34 12.34
CA LEU A 54 -13.49 -22.14 11.83
C LEU A 54 -14.49 -22.50 10.72
N SER A 55 -15.31 -21.52 10.31
CA SER A 55 -16.23 -21.67 9.17
C SER A 55 -15.53 -21.30 7.87
N ALA A 56 -15.16 -22.30 7.04
CA ALA A 56 -14.62 -22.05 5.71
C ALA A 56 -15.63 -21.30 4.82
N TYR A 57 -16.93 -21.50 5.08
CA TYR A 57 -18.01 -20.77 4.40
C TYR A 57 -17.92 -19.26 4.64
N HIS A 58 -17.85 -18.82 5.91
CA HIS A 58 -17.78 -17.40 6.22
C HIS A 58 -16.46 -16.75 5.77
N LEU A 59 -15.35 -17.50 5.81
CA LEU A 59 -14.10 -17.01 5.23
C LEU A 59 -14.21 -16.81 3.72
N ALA A 60 -14.79 -17.78 3.00
CA ALA A 60 -14.96 -17.69 1.54
C ALA A 60 -15.90 -16.54 1.16
N GLU A 61 -16.98 -16.36 1.90
CA GLU A 61 -17.93 -15.25 1.74
C GLU A 61 -17.24 -13.89 1.96
N TRP A 62 -16.47 -13.75 3.03
CA TRP A 62 -15.74 -12.51 3.30
C TRP A 62 -14.65 -12.22 2.25
N LEU A 63 -13.90 -13.23 1.81
CA LEU A 63 -12.90 -13.09 0.76
C LEU A 63 -13.53 -12.68 -0.58
N ALA A 64 -14.65 -13.31 -0.95
CA ALA A 64 -15.37 -13.01 -2.18
C ALA A 64 -15.99 -11.61 -2.15
N TRP A 65 -16.61 -11.23 -1.03
CA TRP A 65 -17.24 -9.92 -0.86
C TRP A 65 -16.21 -8.79 -0.93
N ASN A 66 -15.08 -8.94 -0.23
CA ASN A 66 -14.07 -7.90 -0.14
C ASN A 66 -13.00 -7.99 -1.24
N TRP A 67 -13.15 -8.88 -2.24
CA TRP A 67 -12.08 -9.23 -3.17
C TRP A 67 -11.45 -8.01 -3.85
N TRP A 68 -12.27 -7.09 -4.38
CA TRP A 68 -11.78 -5.88 -5.05
C TRP A 68 -10.98 -4.98 -4.12
N ARG A 69 -11.45 -4.78 -2.88
CA ARG A 69 -10.76 -3.97 -1.87
C ARG A 69 -9.50 -4.63 -1.37
N LEU A 70 -9.56 -5.92 -1.00
CA LEU A 70 -8.40 -6.72 -0.63
C LEU A 70 -7.30 -6.69 -1.71
N ARG A 71 -7.71 -6.69 -2.99
CA ARG A 71 -6.79 -6.70 -4.12
C ARG A 71 -6.23 -5.32 -4.46
N TRP A 72 -7.01 -4.24 -4.35
CA TRP A 72 -6.64 -2.93 -4.92
C TRP A 72 -6.58 -1.79 -3.92
N GLU A 73 -7.31 -1.84 -2.80
CA GLU A 73 -7.32 -0.77 -1.82
C GLU A 73 -6.02 -0.79 -1.00
N PRO A 74 -5.20 0.29 -1.06
CA PRO A 74 -4.02 0.39 -0.22
C PRO A 74 -4.41 0.64 1.24
N HIS A 75 -3.45 0.43 2.16
CA HIS A 75 -3.69 0.68 3.58
C HIS A 75 -4.22 2.09 3.87
N ARG A 76 -5.24 2.16 4.73
CA ARG A 76 -5.83 3.38 5.24
C ARG A 76 -6.13 3.26 6.73
N GLN A 77 -5.96 4.36 7.44
CA GLN A 77 -6.35 4.48 8.84
C GLN A 77 -7.84 4.88 8.92
N SER A 78 -8.74 3.90 8.73
CA SER A 78 -10.17 4.08 8.94
C SER A 78 -10.80 2.80 9.48
N ALA A 79 -11.91 2.94 10.21
CA ALA A 79 -12.68 1.80 10.71
C ALA A 79 -13.27 0.97 9.55
N ASP A 80 -13.70 1.65 8.49
CA ASP A 80 -14.23 1.03 7.29
C ASP A 80 -13.19 0.12 6.59
N TRP A 81 -11.97 0.63 6.39
CA TRP A 81 -10.87 -0.16 5.83
C TRP A 81 -10.55 -1.39 6.71
N GLU A 82 -10.54 -1.22 8.04
CA GLU A 82 -10.35 -2.32 8.99
C GLU A 82 -11.37 -3.45 8.79
N LEU A 83 -12.66 -3.11 8.61
CA LEU A 83 -13.72 -4.09 8.42
C LEU A 83 -13.53 -4.92 7.14
N SER A 84 -12.99 -4.34 6.07
CA SER A 84 -12.76 -5.06 4.80
C SER A 84 -11.42 -5.78 4.73
N HIS A 85 -10.44 -5.42 5.57
CA HIS A 85 -9.07 -5.92 5.46
C HIS A 85 -8.58 -6.79 6.63
N ALA A 86 -9.29 -6.81 7.76
CA ALA A 86 -8.93 -7.63 8.92
C ALA A 86 -9.83 -8.87 9.03
N MET A 87 -9.23 -10.06 9.05
CA MET A 87 -9.98 -11.31 9.23
C MET A 87 -10.77 -11.37 10.56
N ALA A 88 -10.38 -10.56 11.54
CA ALA A 88 -11.11 -10.42 12.80
C ALA A 88 -12.55 -9.87 12.62
N SER A 89 -12.85 -9.21 11.49
CA SER A 89 -14.17 -8.64 11.19
C SER A 89 -15.19 -9.65 10.65
N ILE A 90 -14.76 -10.85 10.24
CA ILE A 90 -15.63 -11.86 9.58
C ILE A 90 -16.86 -12.22 10.44
N GLY A 91 -16.70 -12.29 11.75
CA GLY A 91 -17.82 -12.53 12.68
C GLY A 91 -18.28 -14.00 12.73
N GLY A 92 -19.58 -14.24 12.76
CA GLY A 92 -20.16 -15.59 12.88
C GLY A 92 -19.92 -16.29 14.23
N GLY A 93 -19.48 -15.56 15.26
CA GLY A 93 -19.22 -16.12 16.60
C GLY A 93 -17.88 -16.87 16.74
N TYR A 94 -17.05 -16.89 15.69
CA TYR A 94 -15.73 -17.51 15.69
C TYR A 94 -14.64 -16.57 16.24
N ILE A 95 -13.55 -17.17 16.72
CA ILE A 95 -12.34 -16.44 17.12
C ILE A 95 -11.39 -16.44 15.92
N TRP A 96 -11.60 -15.49 15.02
CA TRP A 96 -10.77 -15.33 13.81
C TRP A 96 -9.33 -14.89 14.12
N PRO A 97 -8.36 -15.26 13.29
CA PRO A 97 -6.98 -14.82 13.44
C PRO A 97 -6.87 -13.31 13.24
N ASN A 98 -5.95 -12.68 13.96
CA ASN A 98 -5.58 -11.28 13.75
C ASN A 98 -4.62 -11.20 12.56
N ILE A 99 -5.17 -11.38 11.36
CA ILE A 99 -4.48 -11.28 10.08
C ILE A 99 -5.10 -10.13 9.30
N HIS A 100 -4.25 -9.17 8.93
CA HIS A 100 -4.59 -8.12 7.96
C HIS A 100 -4.05 -8.48 6.59
N ILE A 101 -4.87 -8.26 5.57
CA ILE A 101 -4.51 -8.42 4.17
C ILE A 101 -4.38 -7.01 3.56
N VAL A 102 -3.18 -6.63 3.15
CA VAL A 102 -2.88 -5.27 2.69
C VAL A 102 -2.28 -5.30 1.31
N SER A 103 -2.92 -4.66 0.34
CA SER A 103 -2.39 -4.55 -1.02
C SER A 103 -1.60 -3.27 -1.24
N ASP A 104 -0.60 -3.34 -2.13
CA ASP A 104 0.03 -2.15 -2.74
C ASP A 104 -0.21 -2.07 -4.26
N GLY A 105 -1.11 -2.91 -4.78
CA GLY A 105 -1.44 -3.05 -6.19
C GLY A 105 -0.60 -4.09 -6.93
N ILE A 106 0.64 -4.38 -6.48
CA ILE A 106 1.53 -5.39 -7.06
C ILE A 106 1.67 -6.60 -6.15
N ASN A 107 1.83 -6.35 -4.85
CA ASN A 107 2.00 -7.34 -3.81
C ASN A 107 0.88 -7.25 -2.78
N VAL A 108 0.64 -8.36 -2.10
CA VAL A 108 -0.25 -8.45 -0.95
C VAL A 108 0.56 -8.85 0.28
N SER A 109 0.46 -8.05 1.34
CA SER A 109 1.08 -8.31 2.63
C SER A 109 0.07 -8.97 3.56
N LEU A 110 0.45 -10.12 4.13
CA LEU A 110 -0.28 -10.82 5.17
C LEU A 110 0.39 -10.50 6.51
N ILE A 111 -0.25 -9.66 7.32
CA ILE A 111 0.27 -9.20 8.60
C ILE A 111 -0.45 -9.96 9.70
N SER A 112 0.22 -10.93 10.31
CA SER A 112 -0.31 -11.70 11.43
C SER A 112 0.26 -11.16 12.75
N LYS A 113 -0.63 -10.91 13.71
CA LYS A 113 -0.26 -10.44 15.05
C LYS A 113 -0.80 -11.36 16.15
N PRO A 114 -0.06 -11.53 17.27
CA PRO A 114 -0.54 -12.31 18.39
C PRO A 114 -1.80 -11.68 18.98
N THR A 115 -2.70 -12.50 19.49
CA THR A 115 -3.85 -12.03 20.28
C THR A 115 -3.54 -12.14 21.76
N SER A 116 -3.85 -11.08 22.52
CA SER A 116 -3.72 -11.10 23.98
C SER A 116 -4.53 -12.22 24.61
N GLU A 117 -4.02 -12.77 25.72
CA GLU A 117 -4.78 -13.72 26.52
C GLU A 117 -6.02 -13.05 27.10
N ARG A 118 -7.19 -13.66 26.91
CA ARG A 118 -8.44 -13.22 27.53
C ARG A 118 -9.09 -14.40 28.23
N ILE A 119 -9.51 -14.18 29.49
CA ILE A 119 -10.09 -15.20 30.37
C ILE A 119 -11.28 -15.95 29.72
N ARG A 120 -12.01 -15.29 28.82
CA ARG A 120 -13.23 -15.82 28.20
C ARG A 120 -13.04 -16.35 26.77
N THR A 121 -11.83 -16.33 26.22
CA THR A 121 -11.55 -16.83 24.86
C THR A 121 -10.68 -18.06 24.93
N PRO A 122 -11.19 -19.26 24.58
CA PRO A 122 -10.44 -20.49 24.71
C PRO A 122 -9.23 -20.58 23.78
N TYR A 123 -9.26 -19.88 22.64
CA TYR A 123 -8.20 -19.88 21.64
C TYR A 123 -7.50 -18.52 21.57
N ARG A 124 -6.17 -18.53 21.45
CA ARG A 124 -5.36 -17.33 21.15
C ARG A 124 -4.33 -17.61 20.08
N TYR A 125 -4.15 -16.67 19.16
CA TYR A 125 -3.13 -16.73 18.12
C TYR A 125 -1.78 -16.26 18.66
N LEU A 126 -0.72 -16.94 18.24
CA LEU A 126 0.65 -16.73 18.71
C LEU A 126 1.56 -16.14 17.63
N SER A 127 1.14 -16.20 16.38
CA SER A 127 1.92 -15.77 15.22
C SER A 127 2.19 -14.27 15.25
N ASP A 128 3.46 -13.89 15.11
CA ASP A 128 3.90 -12.53 14.79
C ASP A 128 4.76 -12.60 13.54
N SER A 129 4.14 -12.34 12.38
CA SER A 129 4.82 -12.49 11.10
C SER A 129 4.21 -11.57 10.06
N VAL A 130 5.07 -11.02 9.21
CA VAL A 130 4.67 -10.30 8.00
C VAL A 130 5.18 -11.10 6.81
N SER A 131 4.28 -11.56 5.96
CA SER A 131 4.61 -12.24 4.72
C SER A 131 4.17 -11.38 3.54
N VAL A 132 4.96 -11.35 2.47
CA VAL A 132 4.64 -10.60 1.25
C VAL A 132 4.56 -11.60 0.11
N ILE A 133 3.41 -11.65 -0.54
CA ILE A 133 3.13 -12.52 -1.69
C ILE A 133 2.79 -11.68 -2.92
N SER A 134 2.96 -12.26 -4.10
CA SER A 134 2.53 -11.59 -5.32
C SER A 134 1.00 -11.49 -5.37
N ALA A 135 0.48 -10.47 -6.05
CA ALA A 135 -0.96 -10.38 -6.31
C ALA A 135 -1.50 -11.60 -7.07
N THR A 136 -0.72 -12.20 -7.97
CA THR A 136 -1.13 -13.39 -8.72
C THR A 136 -1.25 -14.61 -7.81
N ASP A 137 -0.28 -14.81 -6.89
CA ASP A 137 -0.40 -15.85 -5.87
C ASP A 137 -1.64 -15.58 -5.00
N PHE A 138 -1.89 -14.30 -4.64
CA PHE A 138 -3.09 -13.86 -3.91
C PHE A 138 -4.41 -14.28 -4.59
N GLU A 139 -4.56 -13.94 -5.86
CA GLU A 139 -5.77 -14.23 -6.61
C GLU A 139 -5.97 -15.75 -6.77
N GLY A 140 -4.90 -16.48 -7.12
CA GLY A 140 -4.97 -17.91 -7.39
C GLY A 140 -5.43 -18.75 -6.20
N GLU A 141 -4.89 -18.51 -5.01
CA GLU A 141 -5.29 -19.30 -3.83
C GLU A 141 -6.67 -18.88 -3.29
N VAL A 142 -7.08 -17.61 -3.40
CA VAL A 142 -8.47 -17.24 -3.07
C VAL A 142 -9.43 -18.00 -4.00
N ASP A 143 -9.14 -18.02 -5.30
CA ASP A 143 -9.94 -18.74 -6.29
C ASP A 143 -10.04 -20.24 -5.92
N LEU A 144 -8.90 -20.89 -5.65
CA LEU A 144 -8.86 -22.30 -5.23
C LEU A 144 -9.63 -22.57 -3.95
N PHE A 145 -9.46 -21.73 -2.93
CA PHE A 145 -10.12 -21.88 -1.64
C PHE A 145 -11.64 -21.73 -1.75
N VAL A 146 -12.11 -20.68 -2.45
CA VAL A 146 -13.55 -20.43 -2.62
C VAL A 146 -14.19 -21.53 -3.45
N GLU A 147 -13.53 -21.99 -4.53
CA GLU A 147 -14.01 -23.11 -5.33
C GLU A 147 -14.10 -24.41 -4.51
N ALA A 148 -13.14 -24.69 -3.64
CA ALA A 148 -13.19 -25.86 -2.77
C ALA A 148 -14.38 -25.81 -1.80
N VAL A 149 -14.71 -24.63 -1.27
CA VAL A 149 -15.88 -24.42 -0.42
C VAL A 149 -17.18 -24.60 -1.22
N LEU A 150 -17.28 -24.03 -2.42
CA LEU A 150 -18.45 -24.20 -3.30
C LEU A 150 -18.68 -25.68 -3.67
N GLN A 151 -17.61 -26.41 -4.03
CA GLN A 151 -17.67 -27.85 -4.30
C GLN A 151 -18.14 -28.64 -3.07
N ARG A 152 -17.69 -28.24 -1.87
CA ARG A 152 -18.13 -28.86 -0.62
C ARG A 152 -19.63 -28.65 -0.41
N LEU A 153 -20.14 -27.43 -0.54
CA LEU A 153 -21.56 -27.11 -0.43
C LEU A 153 -22.40 -27.96 -1.41
N GLN A 154 -21.96 -28.04 -2.66
CA GLN A 154 -22.62 -28.84 -3.69
C GLN A 154 -22.67 -30.34 -3.32
N SER A 155 -21.58 -30.90 -2.78
CA SER A 155 -21.52 -32.32 -2.38
C SER A 155 -22.55 -32.70 -1.32
N VAL A 156 -22.92 -31.75 -0.45
CA VAL A 156 -23.94 -31.91 0.60
C VAL A 156 -25.28 -31.27 0.23
N HIS A 157 -25.46 -30.91 -1.05
CA HIS A 157 -26.70 -30.41 -1.64
C HIS A 157 -27.18 -29.08 -1.02
N VAL A 158 -26.24 -28.27 -0.52
CA VAL A 158 -26.48 -26.89 -0.12
C VAL A 158 -26.16 -26.01 -1.33
N THR A 159 -27.17 -25.40 -1.92
CA THR A 159 -27.06 -24.60 -3.15
C THR A 159 -27.72 -23.24 -2.97
N HIS A 160 -27.48 -22.31 -3.92
CA HIS A 160 -28.08 -20.97 -3.91
C HIS A 160 -27.81 -20.19 -2.61
N THR A 161 -26.60 -20.36 -2.07
CA THR A 161 -26.14 -19.58 -0.91
C THR A 161 -25.66 -18.21 -1.37
N ASN A 162 -25.56 -17.27 -0.44
CA ASN A 162 -25.00 -15.94 -0.72
C ASN A 162 -23.60 -16.02 -1.38
N LEU A 163 -22.74 -16.93 -0.91
CA LEU A 163 -21.44 -17.18 -1.54
C LEU A 163 -21.54 -17.54 -3.05
N HIS A 164 -22.55 -18.31 -3.47
CA HIS A 164 -22.73 -18.63 -4.90
C HIS A 164 -23.04 -17.37 -5.71
N ASP A 165 -23.85 -16.47 -5.16
CA ASP A 165 -24.27 -15.25 -5.85
C ASP A 165 -23.13 -14.23 -5.94
N ILE A 166 -22.40 -14.01 -4.83
CA ILE A 166 -21.23 -13.12 -4.78
C ILE A 166 -20.14 -13.63 -5.73
N TRP A 167 -19.80 -14.93 -5.66
CA TRP A 167 -18.74 -15.48 -6.49
C TRP A 167 -19.05 -15.41 -7.98
N ARG A 168 -20.31 -15.65 -8.36
CA ARG A 168 -20.76 -15.49 -9.75
C ARG A 168 -20.64 -14.03 -10.19
N GLY A 169 -21.10 -13.07 -9.38
CA GLY A 169 -20.98 -11.64 -9.69
C GLY A 169 -19.52 -11.22 -9.85
N LEU A 170 -18.66 -11.61 -8.92
CA LEU A 170 -17.22 -11.34 -9.00
C LEU A 170 -16.58 -11.94 -10.26
N ALA A 171 -16.95 -13.17 -10.64
CA ALA A 171 -16.45 -13.80 -11.85
C ALA A 171 -16.90 -13.06 -13.12
N GLU A 172 -18.15 -12.59 -13.17
CA GLU A 172 -18.68 -11.77 -14.28
C GLU A 172 -17.94 -10.43 -14.38
N GLU A 173 -17.74 -9.74 -13.25
CA GLU A 173 -17.03 -8.46 -13.18
C GLU A 173 -15.55 -8.58 -13.60
N ARG A 174 -14.85 -9.65 -13.19
CA ARG A 174 -13.46 -9.92 -13.57
C ARG A 174 -13.30 -10.29 -15.05
N GLN A 175 -14.35 -10.79 -15.69
CA GLN A 175 -14.33 -11.14 -17.11
C GLN A 175 -14.63 -9.94 -18.03
N ASP A 176 -15.35 -8.93 -17.54
CA ASP A 176 -15.64 -7.70 -18.27
C ASP A 176 -14.57 -6.61 -17.97
N PRO A 177 -13.76 -6.20 -18.96
CA PRO A 177 -12.73 -5.17 -18.77
C PRO A 177 -13.29 -3.82 -18.30
N ALA A 178 -14.51 -3.46 -18.69
CA ALA A 178 -15.13 -2.20 -18.30
C ALA A 178 -15.56 -2.24 -16.82
N LEU A 179 -16.19 -3.33 -16.39
CA LEU A 179 -16.55 -3.54 -14.98
C LEU A 179 -15.30 -3.67 -14.11
N THR A 180 -14.29 -4.43 -14.54
CA THR A 180 -13.01 -4.53 -13.84
C THR A 180 -12.38 -3.15 -13.60
N LYS A 181 -12.41 -2.28 -14.62
CA LYS A 181 -11.90 -0.90 -14.48
C LYS A 181 -12.70 -0.10 -13.45
N GLN A 182 -14.03 -0.19 -13.47
CA GLN A 182 -14.91 0.49 -12.52
C GLN A 182 -14.68 0.02 -11.09
N ARG A 183 -14.73 -1.30 -10.87
CA ARG A 183 -14.57 -1.95 -9.57
C ARG A 183 -13.20 -1.70 -8.95
N LYS A 184 -12.15 -1.64 -9.78
CA LYS A 184 -10.82 -1.21 -9.35
C LYS A 184 -10.82 0.24 -8.86
N PHE A 185 -11.48 1.16 -9.55
CA PHE A 185 -11.53 2.56 -9.11
C PHE A 185 -12.34 2.75 -7.82
N GLU A 186 -13.46 2.05 -7.66
CA GLU A 186 -14.21 2.04 -6.40
C GLU A 186 -13.32 1.55 -5.25
N ALA A 187 -12.65 0.41 -5.41
CA ALA A 187 -11.72 -0.11 -4.42
C ALA A 187 -10.57 0.87 -4.11
N LEU A 188 -9.97 1.50 -5.13
CA LEU A 188 -8.94 2.53 -4.93
C LEU A 188 -9.50 3.77 -4.23
N LEU A 189 -10.77 4.11 -4.42
CA LEU A 189 -11.45 5.19 -3.70
C LEU A 189 -11.88 4.74 -2.29
N GLY A 190 -11.83 3.45 -1.98
CA GLY A 190 -12.26 2.83 -0.72
C GLY A 190 -13.76 2.67 -0.60
N GLU A 191 -14.43 2.46 -1.73
CA GLU A 191 -15.85 2.12 -1.81
C GLU A 191 -16.00 0.63 -2.10
N ASP A 192 -17.07 0.02 -1.59
CA ASP A 192 -17.43 -1.34 -1.94
C ASP A 192 -17.97 -1.41 -3.38
N PRO A 193 -17.86 -2.58 -4.04
CA PRO A 193 -18.39 -2.79 -5.39
C PRO A 193 -19.84 -2.34 -5.57
N GLY A 194 -20.07 -1.32 -6.39
CA GLY A 194 -21.41 -0.87 -6.77
C GLY A 194 -22.11 0.05 -5.77
N GLU A 195 -21.43 0.45 -4.69
CA GLU A 195 -21.97 1.41 -3.72
C GLU A 195 -21.75 2.87 -4.13
N MET A 196 -20.79 3.13 -5.02
CA MET A 196 -20.52 4.47 -5.54
C MET A 196 -21.55 4.87 -6.59
N ASP A 197 -22.00 6.14 -6.56
CA ASP A 197 -22.89 6.68 -7.60
C ASP A 197 -22.26 6.56 -9.00
N ASP A 198 -22.98 5.92 -9.93
CA ASP A 198 -22.51 5.65 -11.28
C ASP A 198 -22.08 6.93 -12.02
N ALA A 199 -22.83 8.02 -11.89
CA ALA A 199 -22.51 9.26 -12.59
C ALA A 199 -21.23 9.89 -12.02
N GLN A 200 -21.05 9.85 -10.70
CA GLN A 200 -19.83 10.30 -10.04
C GLN A 200 -18.63 9.44 -10.46
N LEU A 201 -18.77 8.11 -10.50
CA LEU A 201 -17.71 7.18 -10.87
C LEU A 201 -17.30 7.37 -12.34
N GLN A 202 -18.27 7.39 -13.26
CA GLN A 202 -17.99 7.64 -14.68
C GLN A 202 -17.36 9.02 -14.90
N GLY A 203 -17.84 10.05 -14.19
CA GLY A 203 -17.26 11.39 -14.22
C GLY A 203 -15.81 11.42 -13.74
N PHE A 204 -15.48 10.65 -12.70
CA PHE A 204 -14.10 10.50 -12.23
C PHE A 204 -13.23 9.76 -13.25
N ILE A 205 -13.69 8.62 -13.76
CA ILE A 205 -12.98 7.78 -14.74
C ILE A 205 -12.70 8.53 -16.05
N ALA A 206 -13.61 9.40 -16.48
CA ALA A 206 -13.44 10.21 -17.68
C ALA A 206 -12.18 11.10 -17.64
N ASN A 207 -11.68 11.45 -16.46
CA ASN A 207 -10.46 12.24 -16.32
C ASN A 207 -9.18 11.46 -16.71
N ALA A 208 -9.26 10.15 -16.95
CA ALA A 208 -8.13 9.34 -17.38
C ALA A 208 -7.56 9.81 -18.72
N GLU A 209 -8.38 10.43 -19.59
CA GLU A 209 -7.92 11.01 -20.86
C GLU A 209 -6.99 12.21 -20.64
N ALA A 210 -7.31 13.07 -19.67
CA ALA A 210 -6.53 14.26 -19.35
C ALA A 210 -5.32 14.00 -18.43
N THR A 211 -5.38 12.94 -17.61
CA THR A 211 -4.34 12.65 -16.61
C THR A 211 -3.43 11.49 -16.99
N GLY A 212 -3.94 10.52 -17.73
CA GLY A 212 -3.36 9.19 -17.83
C GLY A 212 -3.94 8.23 -16.79
N GLN A 213 -4.13 6.97 -17.19
CA GLN A 213 -4.83 5.97 -16.39
C GLN A 213 -4.10 5.66 -15.08
N ALA A 214 -2.78 5.44 -15.11
CA ALA A 214 -2.05 5.06 -13.89
C ALA A 214 -1.92 6.25 -12.93
N ALA A 215 -1.78 7.47 -13.44
CA ALA A 215 -1.85 8.69 -12.64
C ALA A 215 -3.19 8.85 -11.92
N LEU A 216 -4.30 8.61 -12.62
CA LEU A 216 -5.64 8.69 -12.02
C LEU A 216 -5.82 7.65 -10.91
N GLU A 217 -5.30 6.43 -11.10
CA GLU A 217 -5.32 5.38 -10.07
C GLU A 217 -4.55 5.79 -8.80
N GLU A 218 -3.38 6.42 -8.96
CA GLU A 218 -2.62 6.95 -7.82
C GLU A 218 -3.34 8.07 -7.08
N ILE A 219 -4.05 8.93 -7.82
CA ILE A 219 -4.86 10.01 -7.23
C ILE A 219 -6.09 9.43 -6.51
N ALA A 220 -6.75 8.42 -7.08
CA ALA A 220 -7.85 7.70 -6.45
C ALA A 220 -7.41 7.06 -5.12
N ALA A 221 -6.29 6.34 -5.15
CA ALA A 221 -5.67 5.71 -3.98
C ALA A 221 -5.38 6.71 -2.85
N ASN A 222 -5.13 7.98 -3.17
CA ASN A 222 -4.83 9.05 -2.22
C ASN A 222 -6.07 9.65 -1.53
N ARG A 223 -7.29 9.21 -1.88
CA ARG A 223 -8.50 9.73 -1.24
C ARG A 223 -8.43 9.51 0.28
N ILE A 224 -8.65 10.59 1.02
CA ILE A 224 -8.77 10.52 2.48
C ILE A 224 -10.18 9.99 2.81
N PRO A 225 -10.31 8.96 3.66
CA PRO A 225 -11.61 8.44 4.08
C PRO A 225 -12.54 9.55 4.61
N GLY A 226 -13.81 9.52 4.17
CA GLY A 226 -14.82 10.52 4.54
C GLY A 226 -14.67 11.88 3.83
N LYS A 227 -13.71 12.04 2.92
CA LYS A 227 -13.62 13.22 2.03
C LYS A 227 -14.26 12.93 0.67
N ALA A 228 -14.62 14.01 -0.02
CA ALA A 228 -15.13 13.95 -1.39
C ALA A 228 -14.08 13.32 -2.33
N VAL A 229 -14.57 12.76 -3.44
CA VAL A 229 -13.72 12.30 -4.53
C VAL A 229 -12.85 13.47 -5.04
N PRO A 230 -11.56 13.24 -5.36
CA PRO A 230 -10.68 14.30 -5.85
C PRO A 230 -11.22 15.01 -7.09
N ASP A 231 -11.24 16.35 -7.06
CA ASP A 231 -11.59 17.19 -8.20
C ASP A 231 -10.40 17.31 -9.16
N ILE A 232 -10.37 16.44 -10.17
CA ILE A 232 -9.28 16.37 -11.14
C ILE A 232 -9.21 17.61 -12.03
N PRO A 233 -10.31 18.12 -12.62
CA PRO A 233 -10.27 19.37 -13.39
C PRO A 233 -9.67 20.53 -12.61
N HIS A 234 -10.06 20.71 -11.35
CA HIS A 234 -9.50 21.77 -10.51
C HIS A 234 -8.01 21.57 -10.22
N LEU A 235 -7.58 20.32 -10.00
CA LEU A 235 -6.16 19.99 -9.81
C LEU A 235 -5.32 20.35 -11.05
N LEU A 236 -5.82 20.04 -12.25
CA LEU A 236 -5.16 20.37 -13.51
C LEU A 236 -5.12 21.89 -13.75
N GLU A 237 -6.23 22.60 -13.49
CA GLU A 237 -6.31 24.06 -13.58
C GLU A 237 -5.26 24.73 -12.68
N LEU A 238 -5.13 24.28 -11.43
CA LEU A 238 -4.09 24.72 -10.49
C LEU A 238 -2.69 24.47 -11.07
N GLY A 239 -2.46 23.30 -11.65
CA GLY A 239 -1.22 22.94 -12.33
C GLY A 239 -0.84 23.93 -13.42
N HIS A 240 -1.77 24.23 -14.32
CA HIS A 240 -1.56 25.20 -15.40
C HIS A 240 -1.34 26.63 -14.89
N ALA A 241 -2.13 27.07 -13.92
CA ALA A 241 -2.11 28.46 -13.44
C ALA A 241 -0.92 28.78 -12.52
N ARG A 242 -0.44 27.80 -11.74
CA ARG A 242 0.52 28.01 -10.65
C ARG A 242 1.77 27.14 -10.71
N GLY A 243 1.81 26.14 -11.58
CA GLY A 243 2.93 25.22 -11.68
C GLY A 243 4.19 25.91 -12.17
N VAL A 244 5.31 25.58 -11.53
CA VAL A 244 6.64 26.05 -11.92
C VAL A 244 7.04 25.34 -13.21
N VAL A 245 7.42 26.12 -14.22
CA VAL A 245 7.83 25.58 -15.52
C VAL A 245 9.17 24.87 -15.38
N THR A 246 9.22 23.65 -15.90
CA THR A 246 10.41 22.80 -15.97
C THR A 246 10.55 22.22 -17.37
N ASN A 247 11.76 21.84 -17.74
CA ASN A 247 12.04 21.21 -19.02
C ASN A 247 12.47 19.75 -18.80
N PRO A 248 11.68 18.75 -19.20
CA PRO A 248 12.03 17.33 -19.06
C PRO A 248 13.34 16.95 -19.74
N SER A 249 13.72 17.65 -20.81
CA SER A 249 14.98 17.39 -21.53
C SER A 249 16.22 17.77 -20.70
N ASP A 250 16.05 18.67 -19.72
CA ASP A 250 17.11 19.10 -18.81
C ASP A 250 17.15 18.23 -17.54
N ARG A 251 16.21 17.30 -17.39
CA ARG A 251 16.15 16.37 -16.26
C ARG A 251 17.26 15.32 -16.39
N ILE A 252 17.87 14.99 -15.26
CA ILE A 252 18.83 13.90 -15.19
C ILE A 252 18.19 12.58 -15.59
N THR A 253 18.97 11.70 -16.22
CA THR A 253 18.57 10.33 -16.54
C THR A 253 19.44 9.36 -15.77
N LEU A 254 18.89 8.19 -15.44
CA LEU A 254 19.63 7.14 -14.74
C LEU A 254 20.24 6.19 -15.77
N HIS A 255 21.57 6.03 -15.75
CA HIS A 255 22.27 5.11 -16.65
C HIS A 255 22.25 3.65 -16.15
N GLY A 256 22.06 3.45 -14.84
CA GLY A 256 22.02 2.13 -14.23
C GLY A 256 20.67 1.45 -14.39
N HIS A 257 20.68 0.12 -14.56
CA HIS A 257 19.47 -0.67 -14.58
C HIS A 257 18.97 -0.94 -13.15
N ILE A 258 17.68 -0.68 -12.91
CA ILE A 258 16.98 -1.08 -11.70
C ILE A 258 16.36 -2.45 -12.00
N PRO A 259 16.77 -3.53 -11.31
CA PRO A 259 16.20 -4.84 -11.56
C PRO A 259 14.68 -4.82 -11.40
N HIS A 260 13.97 -5.33 -12.40
CA HIS A 260 12.51 -5.46 -12.37
C HIS A 260 12.04 -6.45 -11.31
N ASP A 261 12.89 -7.41 -10.93
CA ASP A 261 12.58 -8.53 -10.04
C ASP A 261 12.78 -8.20 -8.55
N MET A 262 12.80 -6.92 -8.19
CA MET A 262 12.92 -6.53 -6.79
C MET A 262 11.54 -6.52 -6.14
N ASP A 263 11.19 -7.63 -5.48
CA ASP A 263 9.86 -7.86 -4.89
C ASP A 263 9.38 -6.74 -3.94
N ALA A 264 10.32 -6.04 -3.28
CA ALA A 264 9.99 -5.01 -2.29
C ALA A 264 10.19 -3.57 -2.85
N PRO A 265 9.16 -2.70 -2.83
CA PRO A 265 9.22 -1.37 -3.44
C PRO A 265 10.32 -0.48 -2.85
N TRP A 266 10.57 -0.60 -1.54
CA TRP A 266 11.61 0.21 -0.89
C TRP A 266 13.00 -0.12 -1.42
N ARG A 267 13.28 -1.38 -1.77
CA ARG A 267 14.57 -1.76 -2.35
C ARG A 267 14.76 -1.08 -3.69
N ALA A 268 13.72 -1.04 -4.54
CA ALA A 268 13.80 -0.45 -5.87
C ALA A 268 14.11 1.05 -5.79
N GLY A 269 13.40 1.78 -4.92
CA GLY A 269 13.66 3.20 -4.67
C GLY A 269 15.06 3.46 -4.10
N THR A 270 15.47 2.72 -3.07
CA THR A 270 16.81 2.82 -2.46
C THR A 270 17.90 2.54 -3.50
N ARG A 271 17.76 1.50 -4.31
CA ARG A 271 18.75 1.15 -5.32
C ARG A 271 18.89 2.23 -6.38
N ALA A 272 17.77 2.78 -6.85
CA ALA A 272 17.76 3.86 -7.83
C ALA A 272 18.44 5.12 -7.29
N ALA A 273 18.19 5.49 -6.02
CA ALA A 273 18.84 6.61 -5.37
C ALA A 273 20.36 6.43 -5.23
N GLN A 274 20.80 5.23 -4.82
CA GLN A 274 22.23 4.89 -4.72
C GLN A 274 22.92 4.95 -6.07
N LEU A 275 22.29 4.43 -7.13
CA LEU A 275 22.79 4.51 -8.49
C LEU A 275 22.91 5.96 -8.96
N LEU A 276 21.92 6.80 -8.66
CA LEU A 276 21.95 8.23 -9.02
C LEU A 276 23.08 8.97 -8.30
N ARG A 277 23.25 8.75 -6.99
CA ARG A 277 24.36 9.38 -6.24
C ARG A 277 25.72 8.95 -6.76
N ALA A 278 25.88 7.67 -7.09
CA ALA A 278 27.11 7.14 -7.67
C ALA A 278 27.40 7.76 -9.04
N GLN A 279 26.38 7.88 -9.91
CA GLN A 279 26.49 8.51 -11.23
C GLN A 279 26.95 9.97 -11.12
N GLU A 280 26.37 10.71 -10.17
CA GLU A 280 26.68 12.12 -9.96
C GLU A 280 27.91 12.35 -9.07
N ASN A 281 28.62 11.28 -8.69
CA ASN A 281 29.79 11.29 -7.80
C ASN A 281 29.55 12.06 -6.49
N ILE A 282 28.36 11.89 -5.90
CA ILE A 282 27.98 12.55 -4.64
C ILE A 282 28.25 11.61 -3.47
N ASP A 283 29.27 11.96 -2.68
CA ASP A 283 29.64 11.21 -1.47
C ASP A 283 28.44 11.01 -0.54
N PRO A 284 28.14 9.79 -0.04
CA PRO A 284 26.97 9.52 0.79
C PRO A 284 26.82 10.40 2.03
N GLY A 285 27.92 10.88 2.61
CA GLY A 285 27.94 11.77 3.77
C GLY A 285 27.66 13.24 3.45
N VAL A 286 27.51 13.61 2.17
CA VAL A 286 27.30 15.01 1.74
C VAL A 286 25.85 15.26 1.39
N ALA A 287 25.27 16.32 1.97
CA ALA A 287 23.91 16.76 1.67
C ALA A 287 23.78 17.31 0.24
N ILE A 288 22.70 16.95 -0.46
CA ILE A 288 22.37 17.51 -1.77
C ILE A 288 21.73 18.89 -1.57
N THR A 289 22.32 19.94 -2.13
CA THR A 289 21.78 21.31 -2.00
C THR A 289 20.49 21.49 -2.82
N ASN A 290 19.72 22.54 -2.52
CA ASN A 290 18.54 22.92 -3.33
C ASN A 290 18.91 23.13 -4.81
N ASP A 291 20.01 23.82 -5.09
CA ASP A 291 20.44 24.07 -6.46
C ASP A 291 20.80 22.77 -7.20
N GLN A 292 21.45 21.81 -6.51
CA GLN A 292 21.72 20.50 -7.09
C GLN A 292 20.42 19.74 -7.38
N LEU A 293 19.51 19.66 -6.41
CA LEU A 293 18.25 18.92 -6.57
C LEU A 293 17.34 19.53 -7.65
N ALA A 294 17.24 20.86 -7.71
CA ALA A 294 16.48 21.54 -8.76
C ALA A 294 17.08 21.28 -10.14
N ARG A 295 18.41 21.35 -10.28
CA ARG A 295 19.09 21.02 -11.55
C ARG A 295 18.87 19.58 -11.98
N MET A 296 18.95 18.62 -11.06
CA MET A 296 18.64 17.20 -11.36
C MET A 296 17.23 17.05 -11.94
N TYR A 297 16.27 17.87 -11.49
CA TYR A 297 14.91 17.82 -12.00
C TYR A 297 14.70 18.56 -13.34
N GLY A 298 15.66 19.36 -13.81
CA GLY A 298 15.47 20.27 -14.93
C GLY A 298 14.72 21.56 -14.54
N ALA A 299 14.92 22.04 -13.31
CA ALA A 299 14.27 23.22 -12.74
C ALA A 299 15.29 24.22 -12.15
N THR A 300 14.81 25.41 -11.81
CA THR A 300 15.59 26.39 -11.02
C THR A 300 15.23 26.30 -9.53
N ARG A 301 16.07 26.86 -8.64
CA ARG A 301 15.84 26.85 -7.18
C ARG A 301 14.48 27.42 -6.74
N HIS A 302 13.87 28.27 -7.57
CA HIS A 302 12.55 28.86 -7.32
C HIS A 302 11.43 27.82 -7.26
N ILE A 303 11.67 26.58 -7.70
CA ILE A 303 10.72 25.47 -7.52
C ILE A 303 10.39 25.19 -6.04
N PHE A 304 11.27 25.58 -5.11
CA PHE A 304 11.04 25.45 -3.68
C PHE A 304 10.38 26.68 -3.05
N ASP A 305 10.08 27.72 -3.81
CA ASP A 305 9.36 28.88 -3.29
C ASP A 305 7.92 28.46 -2.95
N PRO A 306 7.38 28.88 -1.79
CA PRO A 306 6.05 28.48 -1.37
C PRO A 306 4.98 29.07 -2.29
N LEU A 307 3.97 28.27 -2.62
CA LEU A 307 2.76 28.74 -3.30
C LEU A 307 1.70 29.16 -2.25
N ASP A 308 0.98 30.25 -2.52
CA ASP A 308 -0.11 30.74 -1.65
C ASP A 308 -1.25 29.72 -1.53
N GLN A 309 -1.56 29.06 -2.65
CA GLN A 309 -2.54 27.99 -2.78
C GLN A 309 -1.88 26.78 -3.43
N SER A 310 -2.03 25.62 -2.81
CA SER A 310 -1.52 24.35 -3.34
C SER A 310 -2.54 23.24 -3.11
N PRO A 311 -2.59 22.23 -3.97
CA PRO A 311 -3.38 21.03 -3.73
C PRO A 311 -2.78 20.17 -2.62
N ASP A 312 -3.55 19.16 -2.21
CA ASP A 312 -3.19 18.21 -1.14
C ASP A 312 -2.08 17.22 -1.53
N LEU A 313 -1.68 17.21 -2.81
CA LEU A 313 -0.61 16.38 -3.37
C LEU A 313 0.34 17.22 -4.23
N SER A 314 1.58 16.74 -4.40
CA SER A 314 2.53 17.31 -5.38
C SER A 314 2.44 16.54 -6.68
N PHE A 315 2.61 17.21 -7.81
CA PHE A 315 2.59 16.54 -9.11
C PHE A 315 3.42 17.29 -10.15
N ASP A 316 3.81 16.53 -11.17
CA ASP A 316 4.38 17.02 -12.42
C ASP A 316 3.37 16.80 -13.55
N LEU A 317 3.01 17.88 -14.25
CA LEU A 317 2.04 17.92 -15.34
C LEU A 317 2.75 18.20 -16.67
N SER A 318 2.66 17.27 -17.61
CA SER A 318 3.17 17.40 -18.96
C SER A 318 2.24 18.28 -19.81
N GLU A 319 2.75 19.41 -20.29
CA GLU A 319 2.08 20.20 -21.35
C GLU A 319 2.62 19.86 -22.74
N SER A 320 3.91 19.49 -22.82
CA SER A 320 4.59 19.01 -24.02
C SER A 320 5.93 18.37 -23.65
N ASP A 321 6.59 17.69 -24.59
CA ASP A 321 7.91 17.04 -24.40
C ASP A 321 9.02 17.98 -23.85
N LYS A 322 8.83 19.30 -23.94
CA LYS A 322 9.80 20.32 -23.50
C LYS A 322 9.27 21.26 -22.41
N CYS A 323 8.01 21.12 -22.02
CA CYS A 323 7.39 22.01 -21.04
C CYS A 323 6.50 21.19 -20.11
N HIS A 324 6.96 21.11 -18.87
CA HIS A 324 6.22 20.52 -17.76
C HIS A 324 5.95 21.59 -16.71
N ARG A 325 4.89 21.37 -15.92
CA ARG A 325 4.52 22.22 -14.79
C ARG A 325 4.53 21.41 -13.51
N VAL A 326 5.36 21.83 -12.56
CA VAL A 326 5.47 21.17 -11.25
C VAL A 326 4.75 22.00 -10.19
N ILE A 327 3.87 21.34 -9.46
CA ILE A 327 3.28 21.85 -8.23
C ILE A 327 3.84 21.04 -7.08
N LEU A 328 4.48 21.72 -6.13
CA LEU A 328 4.81 21.13 -4.83
C LEU A 328 3.74 21.54 -3.82
N ARG A 329 3.17 20.54 -3.14
CA ARG A 329 2.23 20.76 -2.03
C ARG A 329 2.83 21.75 -1.04
N ARG A 330 1.98 22.60 -0.46
CA ARG A 330 2.30 23.42 0.71
C ARG A 330 2.55 22.51 1.90
N ALA A 331 3.82 22.18 2.09
CA ALA A 331 4.31 21.80 3.38
C ALA A 331 4.90 23.05 4.04
N GLY A 332 4.59 23.27 5.32
CA GLY A 332 5.00 24.47 6.06
C GLY A 332 6.52 24.67 6.16
N ARG A 333 7.33 23.73 5.68
CA ARG A 333 8.81 23.75 5.71
C ARG A 333 9.38 23.41 4.33
N GLU A 334 10.53 24.00 4.02
CA GLU A 334 11.26 23.77 2.76
C GLU A 334 11.71 22.32 2.60
N THR A 335 12.10 21.65 3.69
CA THR A 335 12.51 20.24 3.72
C THR A 335 11.46 19.30 3.13
N ALA A 336 10.18 19.60 3.31
CA ALA A 336 9.11 18.79 2.75
C ALA A 336 8.85 19.08 1.26
N ARG A 337 9.12 20.30 0.77
CA ARG A 337 9.12 20.59 -0.67
C ARG A 337 10.32 19.93 -1.37
N ARG A 338 11.49 19.94 -0.73
CA ARG A 338 12.68 19.16 -1.16
C ARG A 338 12.35 17.68 -1.29
N PHE A 339 11.73 17.10 -0.26
CA PHE A 339 11.31 15.71 -0.28
C PHE A 339 10.30 15.42 -1.40
N ALA A 340 9.30 16.28 -1.59
CA ALA A 340 8.32 16.13 -2.67
C ALA A 340 8.95 16.17 -4.07
N LEU A 341 9.89 17.09 -4.33
CA LEU A 341 10.60 17.12 -5.62
C LEU A 341 11.46 15.88 -5.82
N ALA A 342 12.16 15.41 -4.78
CA ALA A 342 12.93 14.17 -4.84
C ALA A 342 12.04 12.95 -5.12
N ARG A 343 10.81 12.91 -4.61
CA ARG A 343 9.83 11.86 -4.93
C ARG A 343 9.41 11.88 -6.40
N LEU A 344 9.11 13.05 -6.95
CA LEU A 344 8.79 13.21 -8.36
C LEU A 344 9.99 12.83 -9.25
N LEU A 345 11.22 13.15 -8.82
CA LEU A 345 12.43 12.73 -9.51
C LEU A 345 12.55 11.20 -9.52
N GLY A 346 12.33 10.57 -8.37
CA GLY A 346 12.31 9.11 -8.24
C GLY A 346 11.29 8.49 -9.20
N ASP A 347 10.07 9.01 -9.22
CA ASP A 347 9.03 8.55 -10.14
C ASP A 347 9.46 8.63 -11.60
N ALA A 348 10.05 9.76 -12.01
CA ALA A 348 10.54 9.97 -13.36
C ALA A 348 11.66 9.00 -13.75
N LEU A 349 12.53 8.62 -12.81
CA LEU A 349 13.68 7.75 -13.06
C LEU A 349 13.34 6.26 -12.96
N THR A 350 12.36 5.89 -12.13
CA THR A 350 12.03 4.47 -11.87
C THR A 350 10.77 4.00 -12.60
N HIS A 351 9.93 4.91 -13.10
CA HIS A 351 8.66 4.57 -13.72
C HIS A 351 8.49 5.26 -15.08
N THR A 352 8.55 4.46 -16.14
CA THR A 352 8.25 4.90 -17.50
C THR A 352 6.73 4.91 -17.71
N THR A 353 6.18 6.06 -18.08
CA THR A 353 4.76 6.23 -18.40
C THR A 353 4.59 7.34 -19.43
N ASN A 354 3.51 7.25 -20.20
CA ASN A 354 3.03 8.30 -21.12
C ASN A 354 1.90 9.13 -20.50
N ASP A 355 1.60 8.91 -19.21
CA ASP A 355 0.60 9.70 -18.50
C ASP A 355 0.99 11.18 -18.48
N ALA A 356 0.00 12.04 -18.65
CA ALA A 356 0.19 13.49 -18.59
C ALA A 356 0.54 13.96 -17.17
N VAL A 357 0.18 13.19 -16.13
CA VAL A 357 0.41 13.54 -14.74
C VAL A 357 1.31 12.52 -14.04
N ARG A 358 2.24 13.00 -13.22
CA ARG A 358 3.01 12.19 -12.27
C ARG A 358 2.73 12.66 -10.85
N PRO A 359 1.84 11.99 -10.11
CA PRO A 359 1.48 12.41 -8.77
C PRO A 359 2.44 11.80 -7.72
N ALA A 360 2.77 12.62 -6.72
CA ALA A 360 3.40 12.22 -5.48
C ALA A 360 2.36 12.33 -4.35
N THR A 361 1.74 11.20 -4.03
CA THR A 361 0.60 11.08 -3.11
C THR A 361 1.02 10.50 -1.75
N HIS A 362 0.11 10.37 -0.78
CA HIS A 362 0.40 9.70 0.49
C HIS A 362 -0.07 8.25 0.52
N SER A 363 -0.60 7.72 -0.59
CA SER A 363 -1.08 6.34 -0.66
C SER A 363 0.06 5.32 -0.51
N ASP A 364 -0.30 4.12 -0.06
CA ASP A 364 0.61 2.98 0.14
C ASP A 364 0.68 2.04 -1.07
N THR A 365 0.47 2.57 -2.27
CA THR A 365 0.70 1.85 -3.53
C THR A 365 2.20 1.58 -3.73
N TYR A 366 2.52 0.57 -4.55
CA TYR A 366 3.89 0.21 -4.86
C TYR A 366 4.69 1.40 -5.41
N ARG A 367 4.13 2.10 -6.40
CA ARG A 367 4.74 3.27 -7.04
C ARG A 367 5.10 4.35 -6.03
N GLN A 368 4.20 4.66 -5.10
CA GLN A 368 4.41 5.72 -4.12
C GLN A 368 5.40 5.29 -3.01
N LYS A 369 5.41 4.00 -2.64
CA LYS A 369 6.44 3.42 -1.76
C LYS A 369 7.84 3.51 -2.40
N VAL A 370 7.97 3.24 -3.70
CA VAL A 370 9.24 3.43 -4.44
C VAL A 370 9.67 4.89 -4.40
N GLN A 371 8.78 5.84 -4.71
CA GLN A 371 9.08 7.27 -4.66
C GLN A 371 9.57 7.72 -3.28
N ARG A 372 8.88 7.30 -2.21
CA ARG A 372 9.25 7.64 -0.82
C ARG A 372 10.63 7.08 -0.46
N ALA A 373 10.90 5.82 -0.78
CA ALA A 373 12.19 5.18 -0.50
C ALA A 373 13.33 5.82 -1.30
N PHE A 374 13.09 6.14 -2.58
CA PHE A 374 14.05 6.88 -3.40
C PHE A 374 14.37 8.25 -2.78
N ALA A 375 13.36 9.04 -2.44
CA ALA A 375 13.57 10.38 -1.90
C ALA A 375 14.33 10.36 -0.57
N ALA A 376 14.01 9.42 0.32
CA ALA A 376 14.69 9.28 1.60
C ALA A 376 16.15 8.87 1.42
N GLU A 377 16.44 7.85 0.61
CA GLU A 377 17.82 7.39 0.37
C GLU A 377 18.65 8.40 -0.43
N LEU A 378 18.04 9.13 -1.37
CA LEU A 378 18.75 10.14 -2.16
C LEU A 378 19.20 11.31 -1.29
N LEU A 379 18.30 11.81 -0.43
CA LEU A 379 18.55 13.02 0.37
C LEU A 379 19.37 12.72 1.63
N SER A 380 19.15 11.58 2.27
CA SER A 380 19.84 11.16 3.51
C SER A 380 20.16 9.66 3.44
N PRO A 381 21.26 9.26 2.79
CA PRO A 381 21.59 7.84 2.60
C PRO A 381 21.69 7.09 3.92
N PHE A 382 20.99 5.95 4.05
CA PHE A 382 20.87 5.27 5.34
C PHE A 382 22.22 4.89 5.96
N GLN A 383 23.18 4.40 5.16
CA GLN A 383 24.50 4.02 5.68
C GLN A 383 25.26 5.20 6.28
N ALA A 384 25.13 6.40 5.68
CA ALA A 384 25.76 7.60 6.21
C ALA A 384 25.04 8.08 7.48
N VAL A 385 23.71 8.05 7.48
CA VAL A 385 22.88 8.34 8.67
C VAL A 385 23.25 7.43 9.84
N ASP A 386 23.29 6.12 9.63
CA ASP A 386 23.60 5.13 10.68
C ASP A 386 25.03 5.30 11.21
N HIS A 387 26.00 5.60 10.34
CA HIS A 387 27.38 5.88 10.74
C HIS A 387 27.50 7.19 11.54
N MET A 388 26.75 8.24 11.19
CA MET A 388 26.76 9.50 11.93
C MET A 388 26.11 9.38 13.32
N LEU A 389 25.09 8.53 13.45
CA LEU A 389 24.43 8.27 14.73
C LEU A 389 25.27 7.39 15.67
N ASP A 390 26.17 6.56 15.11
CA ASP A 390 27.10 5.68 15.86
C ASP A 390 26.45 4.89 17.01
N GLY A 391 25.22 4.42 16.78
CA GLY A 391 24.43 3.67 17.75
C GLY A 391 23.65 4.50 18.78
N ASP A 392 23.82 5.83 18.81
CA ASP A 392 22.99 6.75 19.61
C ASP A 392 21.85 7.32 18.76
N TYR A 393 20.71 6.64 18.84
CA TYR A 393 19.47 6.98 18.14
C TYR A 393 18.57 7.94 18.95
N SER A 394 19.12 8.74 19.86
CA SER A 394 18.37 9.75 20.59
C SER A 394 17.70 10.79 19.66
N ALA A 395 16.64 11.45 20.13
CA ALA A 395 15.96 12.47 19.34
C ALA A 395 16.87 13.68 19.03
N GLU A 396 17.81 13.99 19.91
CA GLU A 396 18.81 15.06 19.72
C GLU A 396 19.74 14.73 18.55
N ASN A 397 20.36 13.55 18.54
CA ASN A 397 21.23 13.15 17.43
C ASN A 397 20.45 12.97 16.12
N GLN A 398 19.21 12.49 16.17
CA GLN A 398 18.35 12.43 14.99
C GLN A 398 18.12 13.83 14.38
N GLN A 399 17.93 14.86 15.21
CA GLN A 399 17.81 16.25 14.78
C GLN A 399 19.12 16.73 14.13
N GLU A 400 20.27 16.49 14.77
CA GLU A 400 21.57 16.91 14.23
C GLU A 400 21.85 16.29 12.84
N VAL A 401 21.56 15.01 12.67
CA VAL A 401 21.70 14.32 11.38
C VAL A 401 20.67 14.81 10.36
N ALA A 402 19.44 15.11 10.78
CA ALA A 402 18.42 15.70 9.92
C ALA A 402 18.85 17.08 9.40
N ASP A 403 19.42 17.91 10.27
CA ASP A 403 19.94 19.24 9.95
C ASP A 403 21.12 19.15 8.98
N HIS A 404 22.04 18.20 9.21
CA HIS A 404 23.16 17.93 8.29
C HIS A 404 22.70 17.61 6.87
N PHE A 405 21.73 16.70 6.71
CA PHE A 405 21.18 16.32 5.40
C PHE A 405 20.10 17.27 4.86
N GLN A 406 19.70 18.29 5.63
CA GLN A 406 18.62 19.23 5.29
C GLN A 406 17.30 18.51 4.96
N VAL A 407 16.96 17.53 5.79
CA VAL A 407 15.70 16.76 5.75
C VAL A 407 14.91 16.99 7.04
N SER A 408 13.71 16.41 7.14
CA SER A 408 12.97 16.44 8.41
C SER A 408 13.40 15.30 9.34
N ASP A 409 13.28 15.50 10.65
CA ASP A 409 13.57 14.45 11.65
C ASP A 409 12.68 13.22 11.41
N ARG A 410 11.44 13.44 10.94
CA ARG A 410 10.55 12.35 10.51
C ARG A 410 11.16 11.50 9.40
N THR A 411 11.93 12.07 8.48
CA THR A 411 12.65 11.32 7.43
C THR A 411 13.71 10.41 8.06
N ILE A 412 14.50 10.91 9.01
CA ILE A 412 15.51 10.12 9.73
C ILE A 412 14.85 9.02 10.56
N LEU A 413 13.84 9.35 11.35
CA LEU A 413 13.05 8.39 12.13
C LEU A 413 12.49 7.26 11.25
N THR A 414 11.90 7.63 10.10
CA THR A 414 11.33 6.65 9.16
C THR A 414 12.41 5.72 8.58
N LEU A 415 13.61 6.24 8.26
CA LEU A 415 14.73 5.41 7.81
C LEU A 415 15.17 4.42 8.88
N LEU A 416 15.31 4.88 10.13
CA LEU A 416 15.70 4.03 11.26
C LEU A 416 14.68 2.92 11.53
N VAL A 417 13.38 3.22 11.48
CA VAL A 417 12.31 2.24 11.68
C VAL A 417 12.27 1.23 10.52
N ASN A 418 12.37 1.70 9.28
CA ASN A 418 12.36 0.81 8.12
C ASN A 418 13.56 -0.15 8.09
N GLN A 419 14.70 0.29 8.58
CA GLN A 419 15.93 -0.50 8.69
C GLN A 419 16.08 -1.24 10.03
N ARG A 420 15.01 -1.27 10.84
CA ARG A 420 14.91 -2.00 12.12
C ARG A 420 15.94 -1.56 13.17
N ARG A 421 16.40 -0.32 13.12
CA ARG A 421 17.18 0.30 14.20
C ARG A 421 16.29 0.75 15.36
N LEU A 422 15.06 1.15 15.05
CA LEU A 422 14.02 1.52 16.02
C LEU A 422 12.75 0.68 15.80
N ASP A 423 11.94 0.55 16.85
CA ASP A 423 10.65 -0.14 16.78
C ASP A 423 9.61 0.71 16.03
N ARG A 424 8.69 0.05 15.33
CA ARG A 424 7.63 0.68 14.53
C ARG A 424 6.73 1.58 15.35
N GLY A 425 6.48 1.25 16.63
CA GLY A 425 5.68 2.07 17.54
C GLY A 425 6.22 3.49 17.75
N LYS A 426 7.48 3.77 17.39
CA LYS A 426 8.05 5.11 17.41
C LYS A 426 7.46 6.05 16.35
N LEU A 427 6.97 5.53 15.23
CA LEU A 427 6.26 6.34 14.23
C LEU A 427 4.91 6.80 14.78
N ASP A 428 4.20 5.91 15.46
CA ASP A 428 2.90 6.21 16.06
C ASP A 428 3.07 7.27 17.16
N GLU A 429 4.02 7.11 18.08
CA GLU A 429 4.34 8.10 19.13
C GLU A 429 4.65 9.50 18.56
N ALA A 430 5.32 9.57 17.40
CA ALA A 430 5.64 10.84 16.74
C ALA A 430 4.40 11.51 16.11
N ASP A 431 3.43 10.73 15.64
CA ASP A 431 2.17 11.25 15.08
C ASP A 431 1.25 11.83 16.17
N TRP A 432 1.32 11.33 17.41
CA TRP A 432 0.59 11.89 18.57
C TRP A 432 1.14 13.23 19.08
N VAL A 433 2.42 13.54 18.84
CA VAL A 433 3.07 14.79 19.30
C VAL A 433 2.87 15.95 18.30
N GLN A 434 2.41 15.65 17.08
CA GLN A 434 2.22 16.64 16.01
C GLN A 434 0.74 16.91 15.63
N ALA A 435 -0.22 16.24 16.28
CA ALA A 435 -1.65 16.59 16.26
C ALA A 435 -1.97 17.59 17.38
#